data_AF-A0A7S3C1B4-F1
#
_entry.id   AF-A0A7S3C1B4-F1
#
_cell.length_a   1.000
_cell.length_b   1.000
_cell.length_c   1.000
_cell.angle_alpha   90.00
_cell.angle_beta   90.00
_cell.angle_gamma   90.00
#
_symmetry.space_group_name_H-M   'P 1'
#
loop_
_entity.id
_entity.type
_entity.pdbx_description
1 polymer ?
#
loop_
_entity_poly.entity_id
_entity_poly.type
_entity_poly.pdbx_seq_one_letter_code
_entity_poly.pdbx_strand_id
1 'polypeptide(L)'
;DVGAQVWDEHVRLFELQRGGVPTAYVFLDPFARAKEKRGGAWMNEVCSRSRAFATPGTAVRLPVAHMVCNQSPPVTNADGSVTPSLMTFGEVETLFHECGHALQHMLTQVDEGHVSGIRGVEWDAVE
;
A
#
# COMPACT_ATOMS: atom_id res chain seq x y z
N ASP A 1 -15.08 3.40 -6.30
CA ASP A 1 -14.28 2.39 -6.99
C ASP A 1 -13.53 3.08 -8.12
N VAL A 2 -12.20 3.08 -8.08
CA VAL A 2 -11.34 3.80 -9.04
C VAL A 2 -10.97 2.95 -10.26
N GLY A 3 -11.54 1.73 -10.39
CA GLY A 3 -11.44 0.91 -11.60
C GLY A 3 -10.04 0.35 -11.89
N ALA A 4 -9.15 0.33 -10.88
CA ALA A 4 -7.83 -0.26 -11.03
C ALA A 4 -7.91 -1.79 -11.09
N GLN A 5 -7.12 -2.39 -11.98
CA GLN A 5 -6.96 -3.84 -12.02
C GLN A 5 -6.16 -4.30 -10.81
N VAL A 6 -6.62 -5.39 -10.18
CA VAL A 6 -5.93 -6.07 -9.08
C VAL A 6 -5.52 -7.47 -9.52
N TRP A 7 -4.45 -8.00 -8.91
CA TRP A 7 -3.89 -9.32 -9.26
C TRP A 7 -4.48 -10.48 -8.47
N ASP A 8 -5.21 -10.21 -7.38
CA ASP A 8 -5.84 -11.20 -6.52
C ASP A 8 -7.12 -10.60 -5.92
N GLU A 9 -8.14 -11.42 -5.69
CA GLU A 9 -9.46 -10.99 -5.22
C GLU A 9 -9.44 -10.38 -3.81
N HIS A 10 -8.41 -10.68 -3.01
CA HIS A 10 -8.26 -10.15 -1.66
C HIS A 10 -7.51 -8.80 -1.62
N VAL A 11 -6.96 -8.37 -2.76
CA VAL A 11 -6.26 -7.08 -2.86
C VAL A 11 -7.28 -5.96 -2.82
N ARG A 12 -7.05 -5.00 -1.91
CA ARG A 12 -7.89 -3.80 -1.82
C ARG A 12 -7.11 -2.57 -2.25
N LEU A 13 -7.77 -1.67 -2.96
CA LEU A 13 -7.25 -0.35 -3.27
C LEU A 13 -7.92 0.69 -2.39
N PHE A 14 -7.12 1.49 -1.70
CA PHE A 14 -7.56 2.62 -0.90
C PHE A 14 -7.16 3.93 -1.57
N GLU A 15 -8.07 4.90 -1.55
CA GLU A 15 -7.80 6.29 -1.93
C GLU A 15 -7.59 7.11 -0.68
N LEU A 16 -6.48 7.85 -0.63
CA LEU A 16 -6.20 8.81 0.43
C LEU A 16 -6.69 10.19 -0.02
N GLN A 17 -7.55 10.81 0.78
CA GLN A 17 -8.09 12.13 0.50
C GLN A 17 -7.67 13.17 1.54
N ARG A 18 -7.48 14.41 1.09
CA ARG A 18 -7.37 15.60 1.96
C ARG A 18 -8.47 16.57 1.58
N GLY A 19 -9.41 16.81 2.49
CA GLY A 19 -10.55 17.71 2.24
C GLY A 19 -11.41 17.28 1.05
N GLY A 20 -11.57 15.97 0.82
CA GLY A 20 -12.32 15.41 -0.31
C GLY A 20 -11.54 15.34 -1.63
N VAL A 21 -10.28 15.79 -1.66
CA VAL A 21 -9.43 15.73 -2.87
C VAL A 21 -8.47 14.54 -2.76
N PRO A 22 -8.42 13.64 -3.76
CA PRO A 22 -7.45 12.55 -3.79
C PRO A 22 -6.00 13.06 -3.76
N THR A 23 -5.17 12.41 -2.95
CA THR A 23 -3.76 12.78 -2.73
C THR A 23 -2.80 11.63 -2.98
N ALA A 24 -3.24 10.39 -2.81
CA ALA A 24 -2.46 9.18 -3.06
C ALA A 24 -3.36 7.95 -3.13
N TYR A 25 -2.78 6.81 -3.51
CA TYR A 25 -3.44 5.51 -3.48
C TYR A 25 -2.53 4.42 -2.90
N VAL A 26 -3.12 3.39 -2.28
CA VAL A 26 -2.38 2.22 -1.82
C VAL A 26 -3.13 0.92 -2.08
N PHE A 27 -2.45 -0.05 -2.67
CA PHE A 27 -2.92 -1.43 -2.72
C PHE A 27 -2.50 -2.16 -1.46
N LEU A 28 -3.43 -2.86 -0.81
CA LEU A 28 -3.16 -3.75 0.30
C LEU A 28 -3.36 -5.21 -0.15
N ASP A 29 -2.31 -6.01 -0.10
CA ASP A 29 -2.34 -7.46 -0.27
C ASP A 29 -2.03 -8.15 1.08
N PRO A 30 -3.05 -8.43 1.92
CA PRO A 30 -2.83 -8.69 3.34
C PRO A 30 -2.48 -10.15 3.67
N PHE A 31 -2.99 -11.12 2.92
CA PHE A 31 -3.03 -12.51 3.36
C PHE A 31 -1.86 -13.34 2.85
N ALA A 32 -1.49 -14.37 3.60
CA ALA A 32 -0.50 -15.34 3.19
C ALA A 32 -0.97 -16.18 1.98
N ARG A 33 -0.13 -16.28 0.94
CA ARG A 33 -0.35 -17.14 -0.24
C ARG A 33 0.93 -17.88 -0.63
N ALA A 34 1.35 -18.85 0.19
CA ALA A 34 2.68 -19.49 0.13
C ALA A 34 3.05 -20.15 -1.22
N LYS A 35 2.08 -20.47 -2.08
CA LYS A 35 2.34 -21.07 -3.40
C LYS A 35 2.90 -20.08 -4.43
N GLU A 36 2.61 -18.80 -4.28
CA GLU A 36 2.85 -17.79 -5.34
C GLU A 36 3.26 -16.42 -4.81
N LYS A 37 3.19 -16.18 -3.50
CA LYS A 37 3.54 -14.91 -2.85
C LYS A 37 4.72 -15.11 -1.90
N ARG A 38 5.70 -14.22 -2.00
CA ARG A 38 6.86 -14.16 -1.10
C ARG A 38 6.38 -13.96 0.36
N GLY A 39 7.03 -14.63 1.31
CA GLY A 39 6.77 -14.45 2.74
C GLY A 39 7.29 -13.12 3.29
N GLY A 40 6.94 -12.81 4.54
CA GLY A 40 7.29 -11.55 5.23
C GLY A 40 6.25 -10.45 5.06
N ALA A 41 6.64 -9.20 5.29
CA ALA A 41 5.86 -8.02 4.97
C ALA A 41 6.79 -6.99 4.31
N TRP A 42 6.23 -6.15 3.45
CA TRP A 42 6.97 -5.08 2.81
C TRP A 42 6.04 -4.03 2.19
N MET A 43 6.55 -2.82 2.09
CA MET A 43 6.04 -1.77 1.24
C MET A 43 6.84 -1.72 -0.07
N ASN A 44 6.18 -1.33 -1.16
CA ASN A 44 6.88 -0.97 -2.39
C ASN A 44 6.17 0.20 -3.07
N GLU A 45 6.91 1.01 -3.84
CA GLU A 45 6.29 2.02 -4.68
C GLU A 45 5.75 1.40 -5.98
N VAL A 46 4.59 1.90 -6.44
CA VAL A 46 4.05 1.63 -7.78
C VAL A 46 4.45 2.75 -8.71
N CYS A 47 4.19 3.99 -8.28
CA CYS A 47 4.67 5.17 -8.95
C CYS A 47 4.86 6.30 -7.95
N SER A 48 5.85 7.16 -8.19
CA SER A 48 6.19 8.27 -7.32
C SER A 48 5.38 9.53 -7.64
N ARG A 49 5.26 10.41 -6.64
CA ARG A 49 4.76 11.77 -6.83
C ARG A 49 5.70 12.51 -7.78
N SER A 50 5.18 13.03 -8.89
CA SER A 50 6.05 13.65 -9.89
C SER A 50 5.33 14.66 -10.76
N ARG A 51 5.89 15.87 -10.85
CA ARG A 51 5.45 16.90 -11.80
C ARG A 51 5.74 16.50 -13.25
N ALA A 52 6.87 15.83 -13.50
CA ALA A 52 7.27 15.43 -14.85
C ALA A 52 6.33 14.38 -15.48
N PHE A 53 5.64 13.60 -14.64
CA PHE A 53 4.67 12.59 -15.08
C PHE A 53 3.21 13.01 -14.89
N ALA A 54 2.94 14.30 -14.63
CA ALA A 54 1.58 14.80 -14.48
C ALA A 54 0.74 14.56 -15.73
N THR A 55 -0.54 14.25 -15.55
CA THR A 55 -1.48 14.14 -16.67
C THR A 55 -1.93 15.54 -17.12
N PRO A 56 -2.37 15.72 -18.37
CA PRO A 56 -2.84 17.02 -18.85
C PRO A 56 -3.92 17.62 -17.93
N GLY A 57 -3.72 18.88 -17.52
CA GLY A 57 -4.63 19.56 -16.60
C GLY A 57 -4.39 19.31 -15.12
N THR A 58 -3.35 18.55 -14.75
CA THR A 58 -2.94 18.34 -13.34
C THR A 58 -1.54 18.89 -13.09
N ALA A 59 -1.26 19.29 -11.85
CA ALA A 59 0.06 19.80 -11.47
C ALA A 59 1.09 18.69 -11.21
N VAL A 60 0.62 17.49 -10.84
CA VAL A 60 1.44 16.36 -10.40
C VAL A 60 0.73 15.04 -10.64
N ARG A 61 1.48 13.97 -10.93
CA ARG A 61 0.99 12.60 -10.77
C ARG A 61 0.92 12.22 -9.29
N LEU A 62 -0.21 11.70 -8.83
CA LEU A 62 -0.35 11.24 -7.45
C LEU A 62 0.49 9.97 -7.20
N PRO A 63 1.15 9.84 -6.04
CA PRO A 63 1.91 8.64 -5.69
C PRO A 63 0.98 7.46 -5.43
N VAL A 64 1.47 6.27 -5.75
CA VAL A 64 0.78 4.99 -5.50
C VAL A 64 1.74 4.01 -4.84
N ALA A 65 1.28 3.33 -3.80
CA ALA A 65 2.03 2.36 -3.00
C ALA A 65 1.43 0.95 -3.05
N HIS A 66 2.26 -0.05 -2.78
CA HIS A 66 1.87 -1.39 -2.35
C HIS A 66 2.18 -1.53 -0.86
N MET A 67 1.26 -2.13 -0.13
CA MET A 67 1.43 -2.62 1.23
C MET A 67 1.13 -4.12 1.21
N VAL A 68 2.15 -4.93 1.47
CA VAL A 68 2.04 -6.39 1.39
C VAL A 68 2.33 -6.97 2.75
N CYS A 69 1.40 -7.78 3.26
CA CYS A 69 1.57 -8.55 4.47
C CYS A 69 1.33 -10.04 4.16
N ASN A 70 1.62 -10.91 5.12
CA ASN A 70 1.28 -12.32 5.05
C ASN A 70 0.55 -12.76 6.33
N GLN A 71 -0.47 -11.98 6.73
CA GLN A 71 -1.28 -12.31 7.91
C GLN A 71 -2.20 -13.52 7.65
N SER A 72 -2.70 -14.11 8.73
CA SER A 72 -3.60 -15.25 8.71
C SER A 72 -4.85 -14.96 7.85
N PRO A 73 -5.16 -15.75 6.81
CA PRO A 73 -6.34 -15.51 5.98
C PRO A 73 -7.65 -15.74 6.76
N PRO A 74 -8.79 -15.25 6.25
CA PRO A 74 -10.11 -15.66 6.73
C PRO A 74 -10.27 -17.18 6.71
N VAL A 75 -11.05 -17.73 7.63
CA VAL A 75 -11.28 -19.17 7.76
C VAL A 75 -12.74 -19.49 7.47
N THR A 76 -12.98 -20.39 6.53
CA THR A 76 -14.31 -20.98 6.31
C THR A 76 -14.52 -22.11 7.33
N ASN A 77 -15.53 -21.97 8.18
CA ASN A 77 -15.88 -22.94 9.20
C ASN A 77 -16.66 -24.12 8.59
N ALA A 78 -16.81 -25.21 9.35
CA ALA A 78 -17.49 -26.43 8.90
C ALA A 78 -18.98 -26.21 8.53
N ASP A 79 -19.61 -25.18 9.08
CA ASP A 79 -21.00 -24.79 8.80
C ASP A 79 -21.13 -23.83 7.59
N GLY A 80 -20.02 -23.52 6.91
CA GLY A 80 -19.98 -22.59 5.78
C GLY A 80 -19.91 -21.11 6.15
N SER A 81 -19.92 -20.77 7.45
CA SER A 81 -19.68 -19.39 7.89
C SER A 81 -18.21 -19.00 7.69
N VAL A 82 -17.96 -17.71 7.47
CA VAL A 82 -16.59 -17.17 7.32
C VAL A 82 -16.21 -16.40 8.58
N THR A 83 -15.18 -16.89 9.27
CA THR A 83 -14.48 -16.11 10.30
C THR A 83 -13.55 -15.14 9.58
N PRO A 84 -13.61 -13.83 9.86
CA PRO A 84 -12.69 -12.86 9.27
C PRO A 84 -11.25 -13.18 9.68
N SER A 85 -10.28 -12.56 9.00
CA SER A 85 -8.89 -12.61 9.44
C SER A 85 -8.77 -12.07 10.87
N LEU A 86 -8.42 -12.94 11.82
CA LEU A 86 -8.15 -12.58 13.20
C LEU A 86 -6.65 -12.46 13.37
N MET A 87 -6.19 -11.26 13.74
CA MET A 87 -4.77 -10.93 13.83
C MET A 87 -4.26 -11.15 15.24
N THR A 88 -3.06 -11.72 15.34
CA THR A 88 -2.19 -11.59 16.50
C THR A 88 -1.74 -10.14 16.66
N PHE A 89 -1.26 -9.78 17.84
CA PHE A 89 -0.72 -8.44 18.06
C PHE A 89 0.49 -8.15 17.16
N GLY A 90 1.37 -9.13 16.92
CA GLY A 90 2.52 -8.98 16.03
C GLY A 90 2.14 -8.74 14.56
N GLU A 91 1.04 -9.35 14.08
CA GLU A 91 0.51 -9.03 12.74
C GLU A 91 -0.03 -7.60 12.68
N VAL A 92 -0.60 -7.08 13.78
CA VAL A 92 -1.03 -5.67 13.86
C VAL A 92 0.16 -4.73 13.83
N GLU A 93 1.22 -5.01 14.60
CA GLU A 93 2.46 -4.22 14.58
C GLU A 93 3.08 -4.19 13.17
N THR A 94 3.12 -5.36 12.52
CA THR A 94 3.61 -5.50 11.14
C THR A 94 2.81 -4.64 10.17
N LEU A 95 1.48 -4.67 10.25
CA LEU A 95 0.61 -3.83 9.41
C LEU A 95 0.90 -2.33 9.63
N PHE A 96 1.09 -1.91 10.88
CA PHE A 96 1.41 -0.52 11.21
C PHE A 96 2.80 -0.09 10.72
N HIS A 97 3.78 -0.98 10.79
CA HIS A 97 5.11 -0.74 10.27
C HIS A 97 5.07 -0.47 8.75
N GLU A 98 4.45 -1.36 7.96
CA GLU A 98 4.32 -1.16 6.51
C GLU A 98 3.44 0.05 6.15
N CYS A 99 2.46 0.37 6.99
CA CYS A 99 1.67 1.59 6.85
C CYS A 99 2.55 2.84 7.00
N GLY A 100 3.55 2.83 7.90
CA GLY A 100 4.53 3.90 8.04
C GLY A 100 5.27 4.19 6.74
N HIS A 101 5.86 3.16 6.13
CA HIS A 101 6.50 3.24 4.82
C HIS A 101 5.57 3.80 3.74
N ALA A 102 4.33 3.28 3.70
CA ALA A 102 3.33 3.72 2.73
C ALA A 102 2.97 5.20 2.93
N LEU A 103 2.83 5.65 4.17
CA LEU A 103 2.54 7.06 4.51
C LEU A 103 3.67 7.99 4.09
N GLN A 104 4.93 7.63 4.31
CA GLN A 104 6.07 8.44 3.87
C GLN A 104 6.08 8.62 2.34
N HIS A 105 5.83 7.54 1.59
CA HIS A 105 5.70 7.60 0.14
C HIS A 105 4.52 8.47 -0.32
N MET A 106 3.36 8.25 0.28
CA MET A 106 2.10 8.86 -0.15
C MET A 106 1.93 10.33 0.25
N LEU A 107 2.46 10.74 1.40
CA LEU A 107 2.29 12.09 1.96
C LEU A 107 3.44 13.04 1.62
N THR A 108 4.41 12.59 0.82
CA THR A 108 5.52 13.43 0.36
C THR A 108 5.02 14.71 -0.30
N GLN A 109 5.68 15.83 0.00
CA GLN A 109 5.44 17.14 -0.63
C GLN A 109 6.47 17.45 -1.72
N VAL A 110 7.36 16.51 -2.03
CA VAL A 110 8.37 16.65 -3.07
C VAL A 110 7.75 16.27 -4.43
N ASP A 111 7.87 17.17 -5.39
CA ASP A 111 7.34 17.01 -6.77
C ASP A 111 8.41 16.50 -7.75
N GLU A 112 9.66 16.45 -7.32
CA GLU A 112 10.78 15.92 -8.10
C GLU A 112 10.81 14.40 -8.00
N GLY A 113 10.53 13.72 -9.11
CA GLY A 113 10.20 12.29 -9.10
C GLY A 113 11.35 11.39 -8.67
N HIS A 114 12.60 11.84 -8.80
CA HIS A 114 13.78 11.08 -8.40
C HIS A 114 14.06 11.11 -6.90
N VAL A 115 13.45 12.04 -6.17
CA VAL A 115 13.68 12.26 -4.74
C VAL A 115 12.37 12.45 -3.96
N SER A 116 11.26 11.96 -4.52
CA SER A 116 9.95 12.00 -3.86
C SER A 116 9.63 10.68 -3.15
N GLY A 117 8.79 10.78 -2.12
CA GLY A 117 8.43 9.63 -1.29
C GLY A 117 9.62 9.17 -0.46
N ILE A 118 10.02 7.92 -0.67
CA ILE A 118 11.17 7.28 -0.02
C ILE A 118 12.45 7.36 -0.86
N ARG A 119 12.38 7.87 -2.10
CA ARG A 119 13.55 7.93 -2.99
C ARG A 119 14.54 8.98 -2.51
N GLY A 120 15.82 8.62 -2.50
CA GLY A 120 16.90 9.53 -2.09
C GLY A 120 17.01 9.76 -0.59
N VAL A 121 16.25 9.03 0.23
CA VAL A 121 16.45 8.93 1.68
C VAL A 121 17.57 7.93 1.93
N GLU A 122 18.52 8.28 2.79
CA GLU A 122 19.59 7.38 3.20
C GLU A 122 19.03 6.11 3.86
N TRP A 123 19.64 4.96 3.54
CA TRP A 123 19.08 3.65 3.87
C TRP A 123 18.98 3.37 5.38
N ASP A 124 19.79 4.05 6.19
CA ASP A 124 19.74 3.97 7.65
C ASP A 124 18.61 4.81 8.28
N ALA A 125 17.83 5.54 7.47
CA ALA A 125 16.75 6.40 7.89
C ALA A 125 15.38 6.06 7.24
N VAL A 126 15.28 4.95 6.51
CA VAL A 126 14.01 4.55 5.86
C VAL A 126 13.06 3.83 6.81
N GLU A 127 13.55 3.26 7.92
CA GLU A 127 12.79 2.44 8.89
C GLU A 127 12.33 3.20 10.13
#